data_AF-A0A917MYB6-F1
#
_entry.id   AF-A0A917MYB6-F1
#
_cell.length_a   1.000
_cell.length_b   1.000
_cell.length_c   1.000
_cell.angle_alpha   90.00
_cell.angle_beta   90.00
_cell.angle_gamma   90.00
#
_symmetry.space_group_name_H-M   'P 1'
#
loop_
_entity.id
_entity.type
_entity.pdbx_description
1 polymer ?
#
loop_
_entity_poly.entity_id
_entity_poly.type
_entity_poly.pdbx_seq_one_letter_code
_entity_poly.pdbx_strand_id
1 'polypeptide(L)'
;MALLYALLAPVNDLHTRFLAYVKNVDYRLRINYQVCYLEAALNDRFDYIDRRIRIVRARQYDPFPIYLNPENKPVVLQRRGAGNGVVLYSKQQTGQFAVDFIIRVPAGVPFDVSELTAFVSFHIVQSRTFQVQTF
;
A
#
# COMPACT_ATOMS: atom_id res chain seq x y z
N MET A 1 -9.04 -20.58 -41.41
CA MET A 1 -8.44 -20.28 -40.09
C MET A 1 -7.32 -19.23 -40.13
N ALA A 2 -6.48 -19.15 -41.18
CA ALA A 2 -5.38 -18.17 -41.25
C ALA A 2 -5.82 -16.68 -41.22
N LEU A 3 -6.96 -16.34 -41.81
CA LEU A 3 -7.46 -14.96 -41.90
C LEU A 3 -7.88 -14.39 -40.53
N LEU A 4 -8.45 -15.25 -39.67
CA LEU A 4 -8.82 -14.87 -38.31
C LEU A 4 -7.58 -14.57 -37.45
N TYR A 5 -6.53 -15.39 -37.57
CA TYR A 5 -5.25 -15.14 -36.88
C TYR A 5 -4.56 -13.86 -37.37
N ALA A 6 -4.63 -13.57 -38.67
CA ALA A 6 -4.07 -12.33 -39.24
C ALA A 6 -4.76 -11.07 -38.67
N LEU A 7 -6.07 -11.13 -38.39
CA LEU A 7 -6.83 -10.03 -37.76
C LEU A 7 -6.58 -9.92 -36.25
N LEU A 8 -6.40 -11.04 -35.54
CA LEU A 8 -6.18 -11.07 -34.09
C LEU A 8 -4.73 -10.78 -33.68
N ALA A 9 -3.75 -11.12 -34.52
CA ALA A 9 -2.33 -10.88 -34.26
C ALA A 9 -1.99 -9.42 -33.89
N PRO A 10 -2.42 -8.38 -34.65
CA PRO A 10 -2.12 -7.00 -34.30
C PRO A 10 -2.78 -6.55 -32.99
N VAL A 11 -3.96 -7.08 -32.66
CA VAL A 11 -4.64 -6.78 -31.39
C VAL A 11 -3.87 -7.37 -30.22
N ASN A 12 -3.38 -8.60 -30.35
CA ASN A 12 -2.57 -9.25 -29.31
C ASN A 12 -1.21 -8.56 -29.12
N ASP A 13 -0.55 -8.17 -30.21
CA ASP A 13 0.69 -7.38 -30.16
C ASP A 13 0.45 -6.01 -29.48
N LEU A 14 -0.63 -5.31 -29.81
CA LEU A 14 -0.98 -4.05 -29.15
C LEU A 14 -1.29 -4.26 -27.65
N HIS A 15 -2.02 -5.31 -27.30
CA HIS A 15 -2.33 -5.65 -25.91
C HIS A 15 -1.06 -5.94 -25.10
N THR A 16 -0.15 -6.76 -25.62
CA THR A 16 1.11 -7.08 -24.93
C THR A 16 2.00 -5.84 -24.77
N ARG A 17 2.10 -4.99 -25.80
CA ARG A 17 2.82 -3.70 -25.71
C ARG A 17 2.20 -2.76 -24.69
N PHE A 18 0.88 -2.70 -24.63
CA PHE A 18 0.17 -1.89 -23.64
C PHE A 18 0.47 -2.37 -22.21
N LEU A 19 0.37 -3.68 -21.95
CA LEU A 19 0.71 -4.25 -20.64
C LEU A 19 2.19 -3.99 -20.26
N ALA A 20 3.11 -4.11 -21.22
CA ALA A 20 4.51 -3.80 -20.99
C ALA A 20 4.72 -2.31 -20.68
N TYR A 21 4.04 -1.42 -21.40
CA TYR A 21 4.07 0.03 -21.16
C TYR A 21 3.56 0.37 -19.75
N VAL A 22 2.40 -0.16 -19.36
CA VAL A 22 1.83 0.05 -18.02
C VAL A 22 2.80 -0.38 -16.93
N LYS A 23 3.42 -1.57 -17.06
CA LYS A 23 4.44 -2.06 -16.11
C LYS A 23 5.66 -1.13 -16.04
N ASN A 24 6.15 -0.63 -17.17
CA ASN A 24 7.29 0.28 -17.22
C ASN A 24 6.97 1.64 -16.60
N VAL A 25 5.77 2.16 -16.81
CA VAL A 25 5.31 3.40 -16.18
C VAL A 25 5.18 3.23 -14.67
N ASP A 26 4.58 2.13 -14.20
CA ASP A 26 4.49 1.84 -12.77
C ASP A 26 5.87 1.77 -12.10
N TYR A 27 6.85 1.10 -12.74
CA TYR A 27 8.23 1.06 -12.24
C TYR A 27 8.85 2.46 -12.13
N ARG A 28 8.69 3.32 -13.14
CA ARG A 28 9.21 4.70 -13.10
C ARG A 28 8.54 5.52 -11.99
N LEU A 29 7.22 5.39 -11.82
CA LEU A 29 6.47 6.08 -10.77
C LEU A 29 6.80 5.57 -9.35
N ARG A 30 7.39 4.37 -9.22
CA ARG A 30 7.89 3.85 -7.94
C ARG A 30 9.22 4.47 -7.53
N ILE A 31 10.03 4.92 -8.49
CA ILE A 31 11.31 5.59 -8.21
C ILE A 31 11.01 7.05 -7.83
N ASN A 32 10.98 7.33 -6.54
CA ASN A 32 10.82 8.68 -6.01
C ASN A 32 12.00 9.04 -5.11
N TYR A 33 12.70 10.12 -5.46
CA TYR A 33 13.86 10.61 -4.72
C TYR A 33 13.50 10.97 -3.27
N GLN A 34 12.32 11.56 -3.04
CA GLN A 34 11.87 11.92 -1.69
C GLN A 34 11.75 10.71 -0.78
N VAL A 35 11.22 9.60 -1.31
CA VAL A 35 11.08 8.34 -0.56
C VAL A 35 12.46 7.73 -0.30
N CYS A 36 13.34 7.72 -1.30
CA CYS A 36 14.70 7.19 -1.16
C CYS A 36 15.50 7.93 -0.08
N TYR A 37 15.47 9.27 -0.08
CA TYR A 37 16.18 10.06 0.92
C TYR A 37 15.56 9.92 2.31
N LEU A 38 14.24 9.87 2.43
CA LEU A 38 13.58 9.66 3.72
C LEU A 38 13.85 8.26 4.28
N GLU A 39 13.84 7.21 3.44
CA GLU A 39 14.27 5.87 3.85
C GLU A 39 15.73 5.86 4.32
N ALA A 40 16.63 6.52 3.59
CA ALA A 40 18.04 6.61 3.98
C ALA A 40 18.19 7.31 5.34
N ALA A 41 17.54 8.46 5.53
CA ALA A 41 17.60 9.22 6.77
C ALA A 41 17.02 8.46 7.97
N LEU A 42 15.93 7.70 7.77
CA LEU A 42 15.35 6.84 8.81
C LEU A 42 16.30 5.70 9.19
N ASN A 43 16.89 5.04 8.18
CA ASN A 43 17.86 3.98 8.44
C ASN A 43 19.12 4.51 9.13
N ASP A 44 19.65 5.65 8.72
CA ASP A 44 20.85 6.22 9.33
C ASP A 44 20.65 6.61 10.80
N ARG A 45 19.42 7.01 11.18
CA ARG A 45 19.08 7.39 12.56
C ARG A 45 18.67 6.22 13.45
N PHE A 46 17.82 5.31 12.95
CA PHE A 46 17.17 4.28 13.76
C PHE A 46 17.71 2.86 13.51
N ASP A 47 18.19 2.55 12.31
CA ASP A 47 18.67 1.21 11.94
C ASP A 47 19.96 1.28 11.13
N TYR A 48 21.03 1.80 11.76
CA TYR A 48 22.29 2.09 11.08
C TYR A 48 23.02 0.84 10.58
N ILE A 49 22.88 -0.28 11.30
CA ILE A 49 23.62 -1.52 11.01
C ILE A 49 22.96 -2.26 9.85
N ASP A 50 21.66 -2.56 9.98
CA ASP A 50 20.98 -3.46 9.06
C ASP A 50 20.14 -2.74 8.00
N ARG A 51 19.80 -1.46 8.22
CA ARG A 51 19.09 -0.56 7.28
C ARG A 51 17.83 -1.20 6.68
N ARG A 52 17.00 -1.79 7.54
CA ARG A 52 15.80 -2.58 7.17
C ARG A 52 14.52 -1.74 7.14
N ILE A 53 14.54 -0.47 7.53
CA ILE A 53 13.36 0.41 7.52
C ILE A 53 12.99 0.72 6.07
N ARG A 54 11.71 0.50 5.74
CA ARG A 54 11.17 0.69 4.39
C ARG A 54 9.87 1.47 4.41
N ILE A 55 9.68 2.32 3.42
CA ILE A 55 8.44 3.06 3.20
C ILE A 55 7.67 2.34 2.09
N VAL A 56 6.47 1.88 2.42
CA VAL A 56 5.58 1.22 1.47
C VAL A 56 4.33 2.06 1.27
N ARG A 57 3.79 2.06 0.04
CA ARG A 57 2.46 2.65 -0.18
C ARG A 57 1.43 1.90 0.64
N ALA A 58 0.50 2.62 1.25
CA ALA A 58 -0.64 2.00 1.89
C ALA A 58 -1.53 1.36 0.84
N ARG A 59 -2.09 0.18 1.16
CA ARG A 59 -3.14 -0.42 0.33
C ARG A 59 -4.48 0.11 0.81
N GLN A 60 -5.25 0.64 -0.12
CA GLN A 60 -6.64 1.03 0.10
C GLN A 60 -7.52 -0.18 -0.22
N TYR A 61 -8.33 -0.59 0.74
CA TYR A 61 -9.36 -1.61 0.54
C TYR A 61 -10.73 -0.94 0.45
N ASP A 62 -11.61 -1.50 -0.37
CA ASP A 62 -12.97 -1.00 -0.50
C ASP A 62 -13.74 -1.14 0.82
N PRO A 63 -14.51 -0.11 1.21
CA PRO A 63 -15.37 -0.19 2.39
C PRO A 63 -16.41 -1.27 2.22
N PHE A 64 -16.44 -2.17 3.20
CA PHE A 64 -17.51 -3.13 3.32
C PHE A 64 -18.68 -2.49 4.10
N PRO A 65 -19.84 -2.25 3.47
CA PRO A 65 -20.99 -1.65 4.15
C PRO A 65 -21.61 -2.64 5.14
N ILE A 66 -21.88 -2.15 6.36
CA ILE A 66 -22.66 -2.90 7.35
C ILE A 66 -24.10 -2.39 7.27
N TYR A 67 -25.02 -3.30 6.99
CA TYR A 67 -26.44 -2.98 6.83
C TYR A 67 -27.15 -2.92 8.19
N LEU A 68 -28.15 -2.05 8.28
CA LEU A 68 -29.02 -1.96 9.45
C LEU A 68 -30.02 -3.12 9.47
N ASN A 69 -30.47 -3.51 10.66
CA ASN A 69 -31.52 -4.54 10.83
C ASN A 69 -32.76 -4.37 9.92
N PRO A 70 -33.36 -3.16 9.76
CA PRO A 70 -34.50 -2.96 8.86
C PRO A 70 -34.20 -3.19 7.36
N GLU A 71 -32.94 -3.21 6.93
CA GLU A 71 -32.57 -3.43 5.53
C GLU A 71 -32.57 -4.91 5.14
N ASN A 72 -32.75 -5.82 6.12
CA ASN A 72 -32.89 -7.27 5.97
C ASN A 72 -31.82 -7.94 5.08
N LYS A 73 -30.56 -7.47 5.20
CA LYS A 73 -29.38 -8.01 4.50
C LYS A 73 -28.37 -8.55 5.52
N PRO A 74 -28.57 -9.75 6.07
CA PRO A 74 -27.69 -10.30 7.09
C PRO A 74 -26.30 -10.62 6.50
N VAL A 75 -25.26 -10.04 7.10
CA VAL A 75 -23.86 -10.36 6.77
C VAL A 75 -23.27 -11.18 7.91
N VAL A 76 -22.73 -12.36 7.59
CA VAL A 76 -22.04 -13.21 8.56
C VAL A 76 -20.57 -12.80 8.64
N LEU A 77 -20.21 -12.12 9.74
CA LEU A 77 -18.81 -11.85 10.07
C LEU A 77 -18.23 -13.07 10.78
N GLN A 78 -17.06 -13.54 10.32
CA GLN A 78 -16.37 -14.62 11.03
C GLN A 78 -15.19 -14.10 11.83
N ARG A 79 -14.83 -14.87 12.87
CA ARG A 79 -13.64 -14.61 13.67
C ARG A 79 -12.40 -14.67 12.77
N ARG A 80 -11.48 -13.72 12.97
CA ARG A 80 -10.18 -13.67 12.28
C ARG A 80 -9.48 -15.04 12.37
N GLY A 81 -9.15 -15.63 11.21
CA GLY A 81 -8.48 -16.93 11.12
C GLY A 81 -9.38 -18.12 10.73
N ALA A 82 -10.71 -17.96 10.64
CA ALA A 82 -11.64 -19.04 10.28
C ALA A 82 -11.73 -19.35 8.76
N GLY A 83 -10.85 -18.76 7.93
CA GLY A 83 -10.66 -19.12 6.52
C GLY A 83 -11.70 -18.60 5.51
N ASN A 84 -12.98 -18.54 5.89
CA ASN A 84 -14.09 -18.33 4.92
C ASN A 84 -14.97 -17.09 5.20
N GLY A 85 -14.55 -16.17 6.07
CA GLY A 85 -15.33 -14.97 6.43
C GLY A 85 -14.96 -13.71 5.67
N VAL A 86 -15.92 -12.79 5.56
CA VAL A 86 -15.68 -11.41 5.09
C VAL A 86 -14.70 -10.72 6.04
N VAL A 87 -13.56 -10.26 5.52
CA VAL A 87 -12.54 -9.54 6.30
C VAL A 87 -12.93 -8.08 6.39
N LEU A 88 -13.12 -7.60 7.63
CA LEU A 88 -13.25 -6.17 7.89
C LEU A 88 -11.86 -5.56 8.09
N TYR A 89 -11.61 -4.48 7.38
CA TYR A 89 -10.40 -3.66 7.49
C TYR A 89 -10.68 -2.46 8.41
N SER A 90 -9.62 -1.89 9.00
CA SER A 90 -9.79 -0.72 9.86
C SER A 90 -10.15 0.52 9.03
N LYS A 91 -10.75 1.54 9.65
CA LYS A 91 -11.05 2.82 8.97
C LYS A 91 -9.83 3.47 8.30
N GLN A 92 -8.62 3.24 8.82
CA GLN A 92 -7.38 3.77 8.25
C GLN A 92 -6.89 2.96 7.02
N GLN A 93 -7.43 1.75 6.84
CA GLN A 93 -7.14 0.87 5.70
C GLN A 93 -8.25 0.91 4.65
N THR A 94 -9.31 1.69 4.90
CA THR A 94 -10.57 1.60 4.17
C THR A 94 -11.19 2.97 3.94
N GLY A 95 -11.31 3.37 2.67
CA GLY A 95 -12.03 4.58 2.25
C GLY A 95 -11.23 5.89 2.37
N GLN A 96 -11.93 6.99 2.69
CA GLN A 96 -11.49 8.39 2.58
C GLN A 96 -10.40 8.82 3.59
N PHE A 97 -10.13 8.01 4.62
CA PHE A 97 -9.10 8.25 5.65
C PHE A 97 -7.86 7.37 5.50
N ALA A 98 -7.65 6.84 4.29
CA ALA A 98 -6.49 6.04 3.99
C ALA A 98 -5.21 6.84 4.20
N VAL A 99 -4.28 6.28 4.96
CA VAL A 99 -2.94 6.84 5.10
C VAL A 99 -2.22 6.81 3.74
N ASP A 100 -1.40 7.82 3.43
CA ASP A 100 -0.72 7.88 2.13
C ASP A 100 0.38 6.82 2.00
N PHE A 101 1.08 6.56 3.10
CA PHE A 101 2.16 5.58 3.16
C PHE A 101 2.37 5.00 4.55
N ILE A 102 3.04 3.85 4.61
CA ILE A 102 3.33 3.09 5.82
C ILE A 102 4.84 2.96 5.95
N ILE A 103 5.36 3.32 7.13
CA ILE A 103 6.77 3.11 7.49
C ILE A 103 6.86 1.77 8.21
N ARG A 104 7.57 0.83 7.59
CA ARG A 104 7.83 -0.50 8.14
C ARG A 104 9.11 -0.46 8.94
N VAL A 105 9.00 -0.72 10.23
CA VAL A 105 10.13 -0.75 11.16
C VAL A 105 10.28 -2.18 11.71
N PRO A 106 11.49 -2.74 11.80
CA PRO A 106 11.68 -4.06 12.39
C PRO A 106 11.36 -4.02 13.90
N ALA A 107 10.68 -5.04 14.43
CA ALA A 107 10.35 -5.11 15.86
C ALA A 107 11.56 -5.14 16.81
N GLY A 108 12.75 -5.48 16.30
CA GLY A 108 13.99 -5.54 17.07
C GLY A 108 14.73 -4.20 17.21
N VAL A 109 14.26 -3.14 16.54
CA VAL A 109 14.89 -1.81 16.62
C VAL A 109 14.30 -1.03 17.79
N PRO A 110 15.10 -0.52 18.74
CA PRO A 110 14.60 0.38 19.77
C PRO A 110 14.33 1.75 19.16
N PHE A 111 13.07 2.16 19.09
CA PHE A 111 12.68 3.50 18.64
C PHE A 111 11.57 4.06 19.53
N ASP A 112 11.59 5.37 19.76
CA ASP A 112 10.44 6.09 20.29
C ASP A 112 9.50 6.47 19.14
N VAL A 113 8.23 6.10 19.28
CA VAL A 113 7.18 6.43 18.31
C VAL A 113 7.03 7.94 18.17
N SER A 114 7.18 8.70 19.27
CA SER A 114 7.03 10.16 19.28
C SER A 114 8.15 10.84 18.50
N GLU A 115 9.39 10.41 18.71
CA GLU A 115 10.56 10.92 18.00
C GLU A 115 10.47 10.62 16.50
N LEU A 116 10.15 9.36 16.14
CA LEU A 116 10.00 8.97 14.73
C LEU A 116 8.90 9.77 14.05
N THR A 117 7.75 9.93 14.72
CA THR A 117 6.62 10.70 14.18
C THR A 117 7.00 12.17 13.96
N ALA A 118 7.71 12.79 14.90
CA ALA A 118 8.18 14.17 14.77
C ALA A 118 9.21 14.32 13.64
N PHE A 119 10.17 13.39 13.55
CA PHE A 119 11.18 13.39 12.50
C PHE A 119 10.59 13.27 11.10
N VAL A 120 9.63 12.35 10.93
CA VAL A 120 8.92 12.18 9.65
C VAL A 120 8.08 13.41 9.34
N SER A 121 7.32 13.94 10.32
CA SER A 121 6.48 15.12 10.15
C SER A 121 7.25 16.37 9.71
N PHE A 122 8.53 16.48 10.09
CA PHE A 122 9.40 17.57 9.64
C PHE A 122 9.79 17.47 8.16
N HIS A 123 10.01 16.24 7.66
CA HIS A 123 10.52 16.02 6.30
C HIS A 123 9.43 15.84 5.25
N ILE A 124 8.22 15.53 5.67
CA ILE A 124 7.09 15.31 4.76
C ILE A 124 6.37 16.62 4.45
N VAL A 125 5.65 16.64 3.33
CA VAL A 125 4.67 17.70 3.06
C VAL A 125 3.52 17.54 4.05
N GLN A 126 3.11 18.64 4.71
CA GLN A 126 2.11 18.62 5.79
C GLN A 126 0.72 18.08 5.40
N SER A 127 0.43 17.97 4.10
CA SER A 127 -0.81 17.36 3.60
C SER A 127 -0.78 15.83 3.56
N ARG A 128 0.38 15.20 3.82
CA ARG A 128 0.53 13.74 3.76
C ARG A 128 0.37 13.10 5.13
N THR A 129 -0.32 11.98 5.16
CA THR A 129 -0.57 11.16 6.34
C THR A 129 0.22 9.87 6.28
N PHE A 130 0.66 9.37 7.42
CA PHE A 130 1.44 8.14 7.49
C PHE A 130 1.09 7.29 8.71
N GLN A 131 1.43 6.01 8.63
CA GLN A 131 1.31 5.08 9.73
C GLN A 131 2.63 4.34 9.94
N VAL A 132 3.02 4.13 11.19
CA VAL A 132 4.15 3.28 11.56
C VAL A 132 3.63 1.86 11.79
N GLN A 133 4.23 0.89 11.13
CA GLN A 133 3.91 -0.53 11.29
C GLN A 133 5.18 -1.30 11.65
N THR A 134 5.16 -2.02 12.78
CA THR A 134 6.21 -2.96 13.13
C THR A 134 5.98 -4.31 12.45
N PHE A 135 7.06 -4.98 12.07
CA PHE A 135 7.05 -6.34 11.50
C PHE A 135 8.16 -7.21 12.07
#